data_AF-A0A815Z116-F1
#
_entry.id   AF-A0A815Z116-F1
#
_cell.length_a   1.000
_cell.length_b   1.000
_cell.length_c   1.000
_cell.angle_alpha   90.00
_cell.angle_beta   90.00
_cell.angle_gamma   90.00
#
_symmetry.space_group_name_H-M   'P 1'
#
loop_
_entity.id
_entity.type
_entity.pdbx_description
1 polymer ?
#
loop_
_entity_poly.entity_id
_entity_poly.type
_entity_poly.pdbx_seq_one_letter_code
_entity_poly.pdbx_strand_id
1 'polypeptide(L)'
;MPSSTLVFNTSILPTDALSFYDDNFYQLVEKIAGPGEAKLLEVQGIRSVYSFFNIENVFNILSFSCSAIQEMRKLICLEDDDKNYMVKPGCRTNVRYLYQLLHQKHEEHLKGITPKSKRNKQSQSHQSNSTVMNLSQDPSQDTSISSDHQQSSTTLSKLFYKFFV
;
A
#
# COMPACT_ATOMS: atom_id res chain seq x y z
N MET A 1 -30.30 6.02 -11.30
CA MET A 1 -29.48 5.18 -12.19
C MET A 1 -28.85 4.09 -11.34
N PRO A 2 -29.20 2.80 -11.54
CA PRO A 2 -28.58 1.73 -10.78
C PRO A 2 -27.09 1.66 -11.11
N SER A 3 -26.25 1.72 -10.08
CA SER A 3 -24.80 1.57 -10.21
C SER A 3 -24.51 0.11 -10.58
N SER A 4 -24.18 -0.16 -11.84
CA SER A 4 -23.66 -1.47 -12.23
C SER A 4 -22.37 -1.72 -11.45
N THR A 5 -22.43 -2.64 -10.50
CA THR A 5 -21.28 -3.06 -9.71
C THR A 5 -20.33 -3.82 -10.64
N LEU A 6 -19.27 -3.15 -11.10
CA LEU A 6 -18.18 -3.80 -11.81
C LEU A 6 -17.53 -4.81 -10.85
N VAL A 7 -17.56 -6.08 -11.22
CA VAL A 7 -16.88 -7.15 -10.49
C VAL A 7 -15.46 -7.27 -11.03
N PHE A 8 -14.45 -7.00 -10.20
CA PHE A 8 -13.05 -7.16 -10.61
C PHE A 8 -12.59 -8.58 -10.32
N ASN A 9 -11.89 -9.17 -11.28
CA ASN A 9 -11.31 -10.50 -11.12
C ASN A 9 -9.93 -10.39 -10.44
N THR A 10 -9.90 -10.50 -9.11
CA THR A 10 -8.67 -10.41 -8.30
C THR A 10 -7.78 -11.66 -8.39
N SER A 11 -8.21 -12.72 -9.08
CA SER A 11 -7.41 -13.94 -9.28
C SER A 11 -6.24 -13.75 -10.25
N ILE A 12 -6.26 -12.69 -11.06
CA ILE A 12 -5.14 -12.35 -11.95
C ILE A 12 -3.94 -11.78 -11.18
N LEU A 13 -4.16 -11.32 -9.94
CA LEU A 13 -3.12 -10.79 -9.07
C LEU A 13 -2.40 -11.93 -8.35
N PRO A 14 -1.06 -11.87 -8.22
CA PRO A 14 -0.31 -12.71 -7.31
C PRO A 14 -0.86 -12.66 -5.87
N THR A 15 -0.70 -13.75 -5.13
CA THR A 15 -1.17 -13.86 -3.74
C THR A 15 -0.57 -12.79 -2.83
N ASP A 16 0.69 -12.45 -3.08
CA ASP A 16 1.53 -11.51 -2.35
C ASP A 16 1.55 -10.09 -2.96
N ALA A 17 0.70 -9.79 -3.95
CA ALA A 17 0.68 -8.52 -4.67
C ALA A 17 0.58 -7.28 -3.75
N LEU A 18 -0.09 -7.39 -2.60
CA LEU A 18 -0.24 -6.29 -1.63
C LEU A 18 1.05 -6.00 -0.83
N SER A 19 2.03 -6.89 -0.89
CA SER A 19 3.34 -6.76 -0.23
C SER A 19 4.45 -6.28 -1.15
N PHE A 20 4.17 -6.13 -2.46
CA PHE A 20 5.16 -5.67 -3.42
C PHE A 20 5.60 -4.24 -3.13
N TYR A 21 6.90 -4.03 -3.31
CA TYR A 21 7.59 -2.77 -3.13
C TYR A 21 8.62 -2.58 -4.25
N ASP A 22 8.88 -1.34 -4.64
CA ASP A 22 9.85 -0.98 -5.70
C ASP A 22 9.62 -1.71 -7.01
N ASP A 23 10.67 -2.34 -7.55
CA ASP A 23 10.69 -2.97 -8.87
C ASP A 23 9.58 -4.02 -9.01
N ASN A 24 9.29 -4.78 -7.96
CA ASN A 24 8.20 -5.77 -7.98
C ASN A 24 6.83 -5.09 -8.12
N PHE A 25 6.66 -3.93 -7.48
CA PHE A 25 5.43 -3.15 -7.63
C PHE A 25 5.33 -2.56 -9.04
N TYR A 26 6.41 -1.99 -9.57
CA TYR A 26 6.41 -1.42 -10.92
C TYR A 26 6.19 -2.49 -12.01
N GLN A 27 6.79 -3.68 -11.87
CA GLN A 27 6.56 -4.81 -12.79
C GLN A 27 5.10 -5.28 -12.76
N LEU A 28 4.47 -5.29 -11.57
CA LEU A 28 3.05 -5.61 -11.45
C LEU A 28 2.19 -4.56 -12.17
N VAL A 29 2.49 -3.28 -11.98
CA VAL A 29 1.80 -2.16 -12.63
C VAL A 29 1.97 -2.26 -14.15
N GLU A 30 3.18 -2.50 -14.64
CA GLU A 30 3.48 -2.64 -16.06
C GLU A 30 2.68 -3.77 -16.69
N LYS A 31 2.61 -4.92 -16.03
CA LYS A 31 1.87 -6.10 -16.51
C LYS A 31 0.36 -5.85 -16.60
N ILE A 32 -0.23 -5.03 -15.72
CA ILE A 32 -1.67 -4.86 -15.61
C ILE A 32 -2.15 -3.60 -16.34
N ALA A 33 -1.48 -2.48 -16.12
CA ALA A 33 -1.89 -1.16 -16.58
C ALA A 33 -1.08 -0.68 -17.79
N GLY A 34 0.15 -1.18 -17.97
CA GLY A 34 1.04 -0.83 -19.07
C GLY A 34 2.33 -0.11 -18.63
N PRO A 35 3.33 -0.03 -19.53
CA PRO A 35 4.64 0.53 -19.23
C PRO A 35 4.59 2.04 -18.94
N GLY A 36 3.67 2.78 -19.57
CA GLY A 36 3.51 4.22 -19.34
C GLY A 36 3.03 4.53 -17.92
N GLU A 37 2.09 3.73 -17.43
CA GLU A 37 1.52 3.81 -16.09
C GLU A 37 2.54 3.41 -15.03
N ALA A 38 3.33 2.36 -15.28
CA ALA A 38 4.44 1.97 -14.40
C ALA A 38 5.46 3.11 -14.27
N LYS A 39 5.89 3.69 -15.39
CA LYS A 39 6.84 4.80 -15.38
C LYS A 39 6.29 6.04 -14.68
N LEU A 40 4.99 6.31 -14.84
CA LEU A 40 4.30 7.41 -14.16
C LEU A 40 4.35 7.26 -12.64
N LEU A 41 4.15 6.05 -12.10
CA LEU A 41 4.24 5.79 -10.66
C LEU A 41 5.69 5.85 -10.16
N GLU A 42 6.63 5.32 -10.95
CA GLU A 42 8.05 5.32 -10.61
C GLU A 42 8.61 6.74 -10.44
N VAL A 43 8.33 7.63 -11.40
CA VAL A 43 8.82 9.02 -11.35
C VAL A 43 8.18 9.82 -10.21
N GLN A 44 6.98 9.45 -9.76
CA GLN A 44 6.36 10.03 -8.56
C GLN A 44 6.90 9.45 -7.26
N GLY A 45 7.72 8.40 -7.31
CA GLY A 45 8.17 7.70 -6.12
C GLY A 45 7.05 6.93 -5.41
N ILE A 46 6.01 6.51 -6.14
CA ILE A 46 4.93 5.67 -5.62
C ILE A 46 5.42 4.22 -5.66
N ARG A 47 6.00 3.77 -4.56
CA ARG A 47 6.80 2.53 -4.50
C ARG A 47 6.01 1.30 -4.05
N SER A 48 4.74 1.43 -3.71
CA SER A 48 3.91 0.34 -3.15
C SER A 48 2.41 0.55 -3.38
N VAL A 49 1.62 -0.52 -3.17
CA VAL A 49 0.15 -0.47 -3.19
C VAL A 49 -0.41 0.54 -2.18
N TYR A 50 0.13 0.56 -0.96
CA TYR A 50 -0.35 1.47 0.09
C TYR A 50 -0.02 2.93 -0.21
N SER A 51 1.18 3.21 -0.72
CA SER A 51 1.50 4.57 -1.19
C SER A 51 0.59 4.98 -2.34
N PHE A 52 0.24 4.06 -3.24
CA PHE A 52 -0.65 4.33 -4.37
C PHE A 52 -2.07 4.69 -3.93
N PHE A 53 -2.59 4.04 -2.88
CA PHE A 53 -3.91 4.38 -2.32
C PHE A 53 -4.00 5.79 -1.72
N ASN A 54 -2.87 6.34 -1.26
CA ASN A 54 -2.83 7.65 -0.62
C ASN A 54 -2.69 8.82 -1.60
N ILE A 55 -2.63 8.56 -2.91
CA ILE A 55 -2.46 9.60 -3.94
C ILE A 55 -3.82 10.03 -4.46
N GLU A 56 -4.13 11.32 -4.30
CA GLU A 56 -5.38 11.90 -4.79
C GLU A 56 -5.45 11.94 -6.32
N ASN A 57 -4.37 12.38 -6.97
CA ASN A 57 -4.30 12.47 -8.43
C ASN A 57 -2.90 12.19 -8.96
N VAL A 58 -2.73 10.96 -9.47
CA VAL A 58 -1.49 10.44 -10.05
C VAL A 58 -1.05 11.24 -11.29
N PHE A 59 -1.93 11.94 -11.98
CA PHE A 59 -1.56 12.68 -13.20
C PHE A 59 -1.07 14.11 -12.92
N ASN A 60 -1.13 14.59 -11.67
CA ASN A 60 -0.71 15.95 -11.33
C ASN A 60 0.77 16.22 -11.64
N ILE A 61 1.63 15.20 -11.58
CA ILE A 61 3.06 15.36 -11.88
C ILE A 61 3.30 15.82 -13.32
N LEU A 62 2.35 15.59 -14.23
CA LEU A 62 2.48 16.01 -15.62
C LEU A 62 2.40 17.52 -15.82
N SER A 63 1.97 18.28 -14.81
CA SER A 63 2.00 19.75 -14.87
C SER A 63 3.41 20.33 -14.76
N PHE A 64 4.37 19.59 -14.22
CA PHE A 64 5.74 20.08 -14.05
C PHE A 64 6.53 20.11 -15.36
N SER A 65 7.30 21.17 -15.56
CA SER A 65 8.17 21.40 -16.72
C SER A 65 9.61 20.98 -16.42
N CYS A 66 9.91 19.68 -16.47
CA CYS A 66 11.28 19.18 -16.40
C CYS A 66 11.55 18.10 -17.47
N SER A 67 12.81 17.89 -17.82
CA SER A 67 13.23 16.97 -18.89
C SER A 67 12.79 15.53 -18.62
N ALA A 68 12.90 15.06 -17.38
CA ALA A 68 12.47 13.72 -16.98
C ALA A 68 10.95 13.48 -17.22
N ILE A 69 10.13 14.52 -17.05
CA ILE A 69 8.68 14.45 -17.28
C ILE A 69 8.35 14.51 -18.78
N GLN A 70 9.19 15.12 -19.61
CA GLN A 70 8.95 15.17 -21.07
C GLN A 70 8.95 13.78 -21.70
N GLU A 71 9.87 12.91 -21.31
CA GLU A 71 9.90 11.52 -21.81
C GLU A 71 8.63 10.77 -21.42
N MET A 72 8.17 10.94 -20.19
CA MET A 72 6.92 10.35 -19.71
C MET A 72 5.71 10.89 -20.47
N ARG A 73 5.63 12.20 -20.72
CA ARG A 73 4.54 12.82 -21.49
C ARG A 73 4.42 12.19 -22.88
N LYS A 74 5.54 11.90 -23.57
CA LYS A 74 5.51 11.22 -24.87
C LYS A 74 4.89 9.82 -24.80
N LEU A 75 5.04 9.13 -23.68
CA LEU A 75 4.45 7.80 -23.47
C LEU A 75 2.94 7.88 -23.21
N ILE A 76 2.49 8.76 -22.31
CA ILE A 76 1.11 8.72 -21.77
C ILE A 76 0.20 9.87 -22.23
N CYS A 77 0.73 10.88 -22.91
CA CYS A 77 -0.04 12.00 -23.44
C CYS A 77 -0.12 11.97 -24.97
N LEU A 78 -1.11 12.69 -25.49
CA LEU A 78 -1.17 13.19 -26.85
C LEU A 78 -0.75 14.67 -26.81
N GLU A 79 0.05 15.09 -27.77
CA GLU A 79 0.46 16.49 -27.96
C GLU A 79 -0.37 17.07 -29.11
N ASP A 80 -0.95 18.26 -28.90
CA ASP A 80 -1.62 19.00 -29.97
C ASP A 80 -0.65 19.94 -30.71
N ASP A 81 -1.13 20.62 -31.75
CA ASP A 81 -0.32 21.54 -32.54
C ASP A 81 0.20 22.75 -31.73
N ASP A 82 -0.54 23.12 -30.68
CA ASP A 82 -0.24 24.24 -29.76
C ASP A 82 0.71 23.84 -28.62
N LYS A 83 1.25 22.61 -28.64
CA LYS A 83 2.13 22.05 -27.59
C LYS A 83 1.45 21.84 -26.24
N ASN A 84 0.12 21.75 -26.21
CA ASN A 84 -0.61 21.28 -25.04
C ASN A 84 -0.57 19.75 -24.97
N TYR A 85 -0.55 19.23 -23.75
CA TYR A 85 -0.52 17.81 -23.49
C TYR A 85 -1.84 17.34 -22.88
N MET A 86 -2.47 16.36 -23.52
CA MET A 86 -3.66 15.68 -23.01
C MET A 86 -3.34 14.23 -22.67
N VAL A 87 -3.60 13.80 -21.43
CA VAL A 87 -3.42 12.40 -21.03
C VAL A 87 -4.33 11.49 -21.87
N LYS A 88 -3.75 10.44 -22.46
CA LYS A 88 -4.50 9.43 -23.22
C LYS A 88 -5.63 8.87 -22.35
N PRO A 89 -6.89 8.82 -22.84
CA PRO A 89 -8.01 8.27 -22.07
C PRO A 89 -7.77 6.85 -21.56
N GLY A 90 -7.07 6.01 -22.36
CA GLY A 90 -6.66 4.67 -21.97
C GLY A 90 -5.83 4.64 -20.69
N CYS A 91 -4.86 5.55 -20.54
CA CYS A 91 -4.02 5.61 -19.35
C CYS A 91 -4.81 5.94 -18.09
N ARG A 92 -5.77 6.86 -18.17
CA ARG A 92 -6.66 7.18 -17.04
C ARG A 92 -7.49 5.98 -16.63
N THR A 93 -8.05 5.27 -17.61
CA THR A 93 -8.84 4.05 -17.39
C THR A 93 -7.98 2.94 -16.77
N ASN A 94 -6.76 2.73 -17.26
CA ASN A 94 -5.86 1.70 -16.76
C ASN A 94 -5.43 1.94 -15.31
N VAL A 95 -5.04 3.18 -14.96
CA VAL A 95 -4.70 3.54 -13.58
C VAL A 95 -5.90 3.37 -12.65
N ARG A 96 -7.09 3.80 -13.08
CA ARG A 96 -8.32 3.62 -12.30
C ARG A 96 -8.67 2.15 -12.10
N TYR A 97 -8.58 1.35 -13.16
CA TYR A 97 -8.81 -0.09 -13.11
C TYR A 97 -7.85 -0.77 -12.14
N LEU A 98 -6.56 -0.46 -12.22
CA LEU A 98 -5.53 -0.97 -11.31
C LEU A 98 -5.84 -0.62 -9.85
N TYR A 99 -6.21 0.64 -9.57
CA TYR A 99 -6.58 1.09 -8.23
C TYR A 99 -7.74 0.25 -7.68
N GLN A 100 -8.82 0.09 -8.46
CA GLN A 100 -10.01 -0.65 -8.03
C GLN A 100 -9.69 -2.14 -7.82
N LEU A 101 -8.89 -2.74 -8.70
CA LEU A 101 -8.48 -4.12 -8.62
C LEU A 101 -7.64 -4.40 -7.35
N LEU A 102 -6.63 -3.55 -7.07
CA LEU A 102 -5.80 -3.66 -5.86
C LEU A 102 -6.61 -3.39 -4.60
N HIS A 103 -7.51 -2.42 -4.63
CA HIS A 103 -8.39 -2.10 -3.50
C HIS A 103 -9.33 -3.27 -3.20
N GLN A 104 -9.92 -3.92 -4.21
CA GLN A 104 -10.75 -5.10 -3.99
C GLN A 104 -9.94 -6.25 -3.37
N LYS A 105 -8.70 -6.49 -3.84
CA LYS A 105 -7.80 -7.48 -3.25
C LYS A 105 -7.47 -7.17 -1.79
N HIS A 106 -7.27 -5.90 -1.46
CA HIS A 106 -7.04 -5.45 -0.08
C HIS A 106 -8.24 -5.75 0.83
N GLU A 107 -9.46 -5.46 0.38
CA GLU A 107 -10.69 -5.78 1.12
C GLU A 107 -10.88 -7.29 1.34
N GLU A 108 -10.56 -8.11 0.33
CA GLU A 108 -10.59 -9.57 0.44
C GLU A 108 -9.59 -10.08 1.49
N HIS A 109 -8.38 -9.51 1.52
CA HIS A 109 -7.34 -9.83 2.49
C HIS A 109 -7.77 -9.48 3.92
N LEU A 110 -8.37 -8.30 4.15
CA LEU A 110 -8.88 -7.90 5.46
C LEU A 110 -9.98 -8.83 6.00
N LYS A 111 -10.90 -9.27 5.12
CA LYS A 111 -11.97 -10.23 5.47
C LYS A 111 -11.44 -11.61 5.82
N GLY A 112 -10.30 -12.01 5.25
CA GLY A 112 -9.63 -13.28 5.57
C GLY A 112 -8.97 -13.28 6.94
N ILE A 113 -8.47 -12.13 7.40
CA ILE A 113 -7.76 -11.99 8.67
C ILE A 113 -8.73 -11.93 9.85
N THR A 114 -9.94 -11.40 9.67
CA THR A 114 -10.89 -11.27 10.78
C THR A 114 -11.27 -12.67 11.26
N PRO A 115 -10.84 -13.12 12.46
CA PRO A 115 -11.20 -14.44 12.93
C PRO A 115 -12.71 -14.45 13.04
N LYS A 116 -13.36 -15.36 12.31
CA LYS A 116 -14.78 -15.66 12.50
C LYS A 116 -14.90 -16.21 13.92
N SER A 117 -15.01 -15.32 14.89
CA SER A 117 -15.34 -15.64 16.26
C SER A 117 -16.74 -16.20 16.22
N LYS A 118 -16.82 -17.52 15.99
CA LYS A 118 -17.98 -18.32 16.32
C LYS A 118 -18.05 -18.27 17.84
N ARG A 119 -18.61 -17.17 18.34
CA ARG A 119 -19.09 -17.05 19.72
C ARG A 119 -20.19 -18.09 19.84
N ASN A 120 -19.79 -19.31 20.14
CA ASN A 120 -20.66 -20.41 20.47
C ASN A 120 -21.49 -19.92 21.65
N LYS A 121 -22.74 -19.53 21.40
CA LYS A 121 -23.70 -19.23 22.47
C LYS A 121 -24.02 -20.56 23.12
N GLN A 122 -23.13 -21.01 24.00
CA GLN A 122 -23.44 -22.04 24.96
C GLN A 122 -24.40 -21.39 25.96
N SER A 123 -25.69 -21.65 25.75
CA SER A 123 -26.75 -21.42 26.73
C SER A 123 -26.43 -22.29 27.95
N GLN A 124 -25.62 -21.77 28.87
CA GLN A 124 -25.48 -22.36 30.19
C GLN A 124 -26.62 -21.85 31.06
N SER A 125 -27.59 -22.74 31.25
CA SER A 125 -28.59 -22.68 32.31
C SER A 125 -27.91 -22.57 33.67
N HIS A 126 -28.32 -21.56 34.43
CA HIS A 126 -27.97 -21.37 35.82
C HIS A 126 -28.25 -22.62 36.68
N GLN A 127 -27.22 -23.13 37.36
CA GLN A 127 -27.37 -23.62 38.73
C GLN A 127 -26.20 -23.11 39.58
N SER A 128 -26.57 -22.43 40.65
CA SER A 128 -25.76 -21.79 41.67
C SER A 128 -24.98 -22.83 42.49
N ASN A 129 -23.76 -22.49 42.93
CA ASN A 129 -23.47 -22.41 44.37
C ASN A 129 -22.05 -21.88 44.68
N SER A 130 -22.01 -21.22 45.83
CA SER A 130 -20.92 -20.58 46.58
C SER A 130 -19.60 -21.34 46.68
N THR A 131 -18.48 -20.62 46.92
CA THR A 131 -17.74 -20.66 48.21
C THR A 131 -16.45 -19.82 48.15
N VAL A 132 -16.44 -18.76 48.98
CA VAL A 132 -15.41 -18.27 49.93
C VAL A 132 -13.91 -18.27 49.55
N MET A 133 -13.34 -17.07 49.69
CA MET A 133 -11.98 -16.61 50.01
C MET A 133 -10.78 -17.58 49.85
N ASN A 134 -9.70 -17.08 49.23
CA ASN A 134 -8.43 -17.09 49.93
C ASN A 134 -7.50 -15.93 49.55
N LEU A 135 -6.96 -15.36 50.61
CA LEU A 135 -5.97 -14.30 50.74
C LEU A 135 -4.58 -14.93 50.72
N SER A 136 -3.61 -14.35 50.02
CA SER A 136 -2.19 -14.31 50.45
C SER A 136 -1.39 -13.38 49.54
N GLN A 137 -0.84 -12.35 50.17
CA GLN A 137 0.34 -11.59 49.73
C GLN A 137 1.57 -12.51 49.74
N ASP A 138 2.57 -12.24 48.89
CA ASP A 138 3.89 -11.67 49.27
C ASP A 138 4.89 -11.80 48.07
N PRO A 139 6.19 -11.42 48.12
CA PRO A 139 6.71 -10.31 47.33
C PRO A 139 7.95 -10.68 46.47
N SER A 140 8.44 -9.69 45.70
CA SER A 140 9.83 -9.45 45.29
C SER A 140 10.71 -10.61 44.78
N GLN A 141 11.16 -10.52 43.52
CA GLN A 141 12.59 -10.70 43.20
C GLN A 141 13.01 -9.85 41.99
N ASP A 142 13.95 -8.94 42.27
CA ASP A 142 14.87 -8.32 41.33
C ASP A 142 15.65 -9.37 40.53
N THR A 143 15.87 -9.10 39.25
CA THR A 143 17.05 -9.63 38.54
C THR A 143 17.52 -8.62 37.51
N SER A 144 18.46 -7.79 37.95
CA SER A 144 19.42 -7.09 37.11
C SER A 144 20.45 -8.09 36.57
N ILE A 145 20.53 -8.26 35.24
CA ILE A 145 21.77 -8.72 34.58
C ILE A 145 22.06 -7.82 33.38
N SER A 146 23.29 -7.33 33.43
CA SER A 146 23.98 -6.45 32.50
C SER A 146 24.77 -7.28 31.48
N SER A 147 24.81 -6.86 30.22
CA SER A 147 25.95 -7.00 29.28
C SER A 147 25.60 -6.22 27.99
N ASP A 148 26.20 -5.06 27.74
CA ASP A 148 27.53 -4.81 27.14
C ASP A 148 27.70 -5.22 25.67
N HIS A 149 28.22 -4.26 24.89
CA HIS A 149 28.81 -4.34 23.54
C HIS A 149 27.86 -4.63 22.35
N GLN A 150 27.84 -3.87 21.25
CA GLN A 150 28.94 -3.17 20.58
C GLN A 150 28.40 -1.97 19.75
N GLN A 151 28.96 -0.79 19.97
CA GLN A 151 28.85 0.35 19.05
C GLN A 151 29.77 0.11 17.86
N SER A 152 29.21 -0.10 16.67
CA SER A 152 29.92 0.09 15.40
C SER A 152 29.50 1.42 14.79
N SER A 153 30.34 2.42 15.00
CA SER A 153 30.30 3.69 14.27
C SER A 153 30.78 3.46 12.84
N THR A 154 29.88 3.53 11.86
CA THR A 154 30.24 3.80 10.46
C THR A 154 29.82 5.22 10.11
N THR A 155 30.74 6.15 10.39
CA THR A 155 30.76 7.48 9.79
C THR A 155 31.16 7.33 8.33
N LEU A 156 30.25 7.52 7.38
CA LEU A 156 30.61 7.83 5.99
C LEU A 156 29.51 8.66 5.30
N SER A 157 29.86 9.92 4.98
CA SER A 157 29.27 10.85 3.99
C SER A 157 27.75 11.15 4.13
N LYS A 158 27.27 12.34 4.52
CA LYS A 158 27.59 13.70 4.04
C LYS A 158 27.90 13.76 2.54
N LEU A 159 26.87 13.60 1.72
CA LEU A 159 26.57 14.23 0.42
C LEU A 159 25.27 13.53 -0.02
N PHE A 160 24.10 14.15 0.00
CA PHE A 160 23.64 14.96 -1.11
C PHE A 160 22.73 16.09 -0.60
N TYR A 161 23.19 17.29 -0.90
CA TYR A 161 22.47 18.54 -0.77
C TYR A 161 21.33 18.61 -1.79
N LYS A 162 20.23 19.22 -1.35
CA LYS A 162 19.38 20.20 -2.06
C LYS A 162 19.18 20.01 -3.56
N PHE A 163 17.96 19.64 -3.96
CA PHE A 163 17.13 20.31 -4.97
C PHE A 163 15.72 19.75 -4.68
N PHE A 164 14.74 20.53 -4.21
CA PHE A 164 13.84 21.32 -5.03
C PHE A 164 13.24 22.47 -4.19
N VAL A 165 13.49 23.71 -4.62
CA VAL A 165 12.59 24.86 -4.48
C VAL A 165 12.16 25.22 -5.89
#